data_AF-A0AAV5VB39-F1
#
_entry.id   AF-A0AAV5VB39-F1
#
_cell.length_a   1.000
_cell.length_b   1.000
_cell.length_c   1.000
_cell.angle_alpha   90.00
_cell.angle_beta   90.00
_cell.angle_gamma   90.00
#
_symmetry.space_group_name_H-M   'P 1'
#
loop_
_entity.id
_entity.type
_entity.pdbx_description
1 polymer ?
#
loop_
_entity_poly.entity_id
_entity_poly.type
_entity_poly.pdbx_seq_one_letter_code
_entity_poly.pdbx_strand_id
1 'polypeptide(L)'
;QSEPSTVQYEPPLSTLLCDAIPSALPQINPQPGVDPFAILRRCDKSERSLGGDVDARLKILHGLFIRCCHESLVQRTSHLIGRLNLAKKCSLCSVWLESASSLIAHICDSMHRGRTRRSVSADAFDFWRDAVLMSSPHISMTKERRLQMIALSVLRREDIAVPPFEGRSEEHSTTRRGMQ
;
A
#
# COMPACT_ATOMS: atom_id res chain seq x y z
N GLN A 1 -14.02 55.67 18.96
CA GLN A 1 -14.18 54.80 17.78
C GLN A 1 -12.94 53.91 17.79
N SER A 2 -13.12 52.63 18.12
CA SER A 2 -12.03 51.68 18.33
C SER A 2 -11.80 50.96 17.01
N GLU A 3 -10.60 51.06 16.45
CA GLU A 3 -10.26 50.40 15.20
C GLU A 3 -10.20 48.87 15.41
N PRO A 4 -10.75 48.06 14.49
CA PRO A 4 -10.70 46.61 14.60
C PRO A 4 -9.28 46.13 14.30
N SER A 5 -8.63 45.53 15.30
CA SER A 5 -7.34 44.85 15.15
C SER A 5 -7.45 43.73 14.12
N THR A 6 -6.82 43.92 12.96
CA THR A 6 -6.60 42.88 11.96
C THR A 6 -5.72 41.80 12.55
N VAL A 7 -6.32 40.68 12.95
CA VAL A 7 -5.59 39.47 13.35
C VAL A 7 -4.91 38.91 12.10
N GLN A 8 -3.60 39.07 11.99
CA GLN A 8 -2.81 38.35 10.99
C GLN A 8 -2.81 36.87 11.36
N TYR A 9 -3.53 36.06 10.58
CA TYR A 9 -3.52 34.63 10.70
C TYR A 9 -2.34 34.09 9.89
N GLU A 10 -1.23 33.73 10.56
CA GLU A 10 -0.21 32.92 9.90
C GLU A 10 -0.77 31.50 9.72
N PRO A 11 -0.94 31.01 8.47
CA PRO A 11 -1.39 29.65 8.27
C PRO A 11 -0.33 28.67 8.82
N PRO A 12 -0.76 27.57 9.44
CA PRO A 12 0.16 26.58 9.99
C PRO A 12 1.10 26.04 8.89
N LEU A 13 2.39 26.08 9.18
CA LEU A 13 3.51 25.69 8.31
C LEU A 13 3.42 24.26 7.73
N SER A 14 2.52 23.42 8.25
CA SER A 14 2.26 22.07 7.75
C SER A 14 1.67 22.02 6.34
N THR A 15 1.17 23.14 5.82
CA THR A 15 0.52 23.21 4.49
C THR A 15 1.50 23.52 3.34
N LEU A 16 2.76 23.86 3.64
CA LEU A 16 3.73 24.35 2.64
C LEU A 16 4.64 23.26 2.04
N LEU A 17 4.44 21.98 2.35
CA LEU A 17 5.36 20.92 1.93
C LEU A 17 5.12 20.32 0.55
N CYS A 18 4.07 20.73 -0.16
CA CYS A 18 3.96 20.52 -1.59
C CYS A 18 4.57 21.75 -2.29
N ASP A 19 5.89 21.93 -2.17
CA ASP A 19 6.62 22.93 -2.93
C ASP A 19 6.24 22.84 -4.42
N ALA A 20 6.15 24.00 -5.09
CA ALA A 20 5.71 24.21 -6.46
C ALA A 20 5.77 22.95 -7.33
N ILE A 21 4.64 22.24 -7.42
CA ILE A 21 4.56 20.99 -8.17
C ILE A 21 4.88 21.29 -9.64
N PRO A 22 5.88 20.64 -10.24
CA PRO A 22 6.15 20.79 -11.67
C PRO A 22 4.88 20.53 -12.48
N SER A 23 4.59 21.42 -13.43
CA SER A 23 3.37 21.35 -14.25
C SER A 23 3.16 19.98 -14.93
N ALA A 24 4.23 19.22 -15.18
CA ALA A 24 4.16 17.85 -15.68
C ALA A 24 5.03 16.89 -14.84
N LEU A 25 4.40 16.14 -13.94
CA LEU A 25 5.05 15.01 -13.27
C LEU A 25 4.99 13.73 -14.13
N PRO A 26 6.02 12.87 -14.06
CA PRO A 26 6.03 11.60 -14.78
C PRO A 26 4.91 10.69 -14.29
N GLN A 27 4.14 10.13 -15.21
CA GLN A 27 3.03 9.23 -14.92
C GLN A 27 3.53 7.87 -14.40
N ILE A 28 2.85 7.31 -13.40
CA ILE A 28 3.20 6.03 -12.79
C ILE A 28 2.33 4.93 -13.40
N ASN A 29 2.94 4.06 -14.21
CA ASN A 29 2.24 2.96 -14.86
C ASN A 29 2.44 1.65 -14.09
N PRO A 30 1.41 0.80 -13.97
CA PRO A 30 1.60 -0.55 -13.44
C PRO A 30 2.47 -1.39 -14.39
N GLN A 31 3.15 -2.39 -13.84
CA GLN A 31 3.86 -3.38 -14.65
C GLN A 31 2.87 -4.15 -15.54
N PRO A 32 3.31 -4.68 -16.70
CA PRO A 32 2.47 -5.52 -17.54
C PRO A 32 1.85 -6.68 -16.75
N GLY A 33 0.53 -6.84 -16.85
CA GLY A 33 -0.22 -7.87 -16.12
C GLY A 33 -0.61 -7.52 -14.68
N VAL A 34 -0.14 -6.39 -14.13
CA VAL A 34 -0.55 -5.94 -12.79
C VAL A 34 -1.83 -5.11 -12.89
N ASP A 35 -2.89 -5.56 -12.23
CA ASP A 35 -4.11 -4.77 -12.04
C ASP A 35 -4.02 -3.98 -10.72
N PRO A 36 -3.82 -2.64 -10.77
CA PRO A 36 -3.73 -1.82 -9.56
C PRO A 36 -5.03 -1.83 -8.74
N PHE A 37 -6.17 -2.19 -9.34
CA PHE A 37 -7.46 -2.20 -8.64
C PHE A 37 -7.79 -3.56 -8.00
N ALA A 38 -6.94 -4.58 -8.18
CA ALA A 38 -7.16 -5.90 -7.58
C ALA A 38 -7.21 -5.86 -6.04
N ILE A 39 -6.64 -4.82 -5.40
CA ILE A 39 -6.75 -4.57 -3.96
C ILE A 39 -8.20 -4.31 -3.49
N LEU A 40 -9.09 -3.89 -4.38
CA LEU A 40 -10.49 -3.56 -4.08
C LEU A 40 -11.45 -4.76 -4.13
N ARG A 41 -10.93 -5.92 -4.51
CA ARG A 41 -11.68 -7.18 -4.62
C ARG A 41 -10.98 -8.29 -3.85
N ARG A 42 -11.67 -9.40 -3.63
CA ARG A 42 -11.01 -10.59 -3.12
C ARG A 42 -10.08 -11.14 -4.20
N CYS A 43 -8.85 -11.40 -3.79
CA CYS A 43 -7.84 -12.06 -4.59
C CYS A 43 -8.21 -13.55 -4.70
N ASP A 44 -8.50 -14.04 -5.91
CA ASP A 44 -8.69 -15.47 -6.16
C ASP A 44 -7.32 -16.18 -6.19
N LYS A 45 -7.31 -17.50 -6.03
CA LYS A 45 -6.10 -18.33 -5.83
C LYS A 45 -5.03 -18.20 -6.92
N SER A 46 -5.33 -17.58 -8.07
CA SER A 46 -4.41 -17.41 -9.20
C SER A 46 -3.49 -16.20 -9.07
N GLU A 47 -3.76 -15.26 -8.16
CA GLU A 47 -2.97 -14.05 -7.98
C GLU A 47 -2.02 -14.19 -6.76
N ARG A 48 -0.87 -13.51 -6.79
CA ARG A 48 0.06 -13.48 -5.66
C ARG A 48 -0.62 -12.78 -4.49
N SER A 49 -1.01 -13.54 -3.48
CA SER A 49 -1.64 -12.96 -2.29
C SER A 49 -0.61 -12.26 -1.40
N LEU A 50 -1.04 -11.18 -0.76
CA LEU A 50 -0.26 -10.46 0.24
C LEU A 50 -0.19 -11.31 1.51
N GLY A 51 0.77 -12.24 1.56
CA GLY A 51 0.98 -13.11 2.71
C GLY A 51 1.39 -12.36 3.98
N GLY A 52 1.28 -13.04 5.12
CA GLY A 52 1.63 -12.50 6.44
C GLY A 52 0.54 -11.59 7.02
N ASP A 53 0.96 -10.62 7.83
CA ASP A 53 0.07 -9.64 8.47
C ASP A 53 -0.30 -8.50 7.49
N VAL A 54 -1.42 -8.68 6.81
CA VAL A 54 -2.00 -7.69 5.89
C VAL A 54 -2.33 -6.36 6.60
N ASP A 55 -2.81 -6.41 7.85
CA ASP A 55 -3.20 -5.20 8.59
C ASP A 55 -1.97 -4.34 8.90
N ALA A 56 -0.88 -4.95 9.36
CA ALA A 56 0.39 -4.25 9.58
C ALA A 56 0.89 -3.58 8.29
N ARG A 57 0.80 -4.26 7.14
CA ARG A 57 1.23 -3.69 5.85
C ARG A 57 0.35 -2.52 5.40
N LEU A 58 -0.96 -2.62 5.55
CA LEU A 58 -1.89 -1.52 5.22
C LEU A 58 -1.71 -0.33 6.18
N LYS A 59 -1.38 -0.56 7.46
CA LYS A 59 -1.00 0.51 8.40
C LYS A 59 0.29 1.23 7.98
N ILE A 60 1.30 0.48 7.51
CA ILE A 60 2.52 1.09 6.95
C ILE A 60 2.19 1.96 5.75
N LEU A 61 1.37 1.45 4.80
CA LEU A 61 0.93 2.22 3.64
C LEU A 61 0.20 3.51 4.05
N HIS A 62 -0.68 3.42 5.04
CA HIS A 62 -1.40 4.58 5.57
C HIS A 62 -0.45 5.64 6.13
N GLY A 63 0.56 5.24 6.90
CA GLY A 63 1.58 6.16 7.42
C GLY A 63 2.39 6.85 6.33
N LEU A 64 2.69 6.14 5.24
CA LEU A 64 3.32 6.74 4.05
C LEU A 64 2.38 7.73 3.36
N PHE A 65 1.10 7.39 3.24
CA PHE A 65 0.09 8.20 2.58
C PHE A 65 -0.21 9.51 3.32
N ILE A 66 -0.26 9.49 4.66
CA ILE A 66 -0.41 10.72 5.47
C ILE A 66 0.72 11.73 5.20
N ARG A 67 1.92 11.23 4.84
CA ARG A 67 3.13 12.04 4.60
C ARG A 67 3.41 12.30 3.12
N CYS A 68 2.57 11.83 2.21
CA CYS A 68 2.77 12.04 0.78
C CYS A 68 2.12 13.36 0.32
N CYS A 69 2.58 13.92 -0.80
CA CYS A 69 1.88 15.03 -1.43
C CYS A 69 0.72 14.46 -2.26
N HIS A 70 -0.51 14.64 -1.78
CA HIS A 70 -1.71 14.04 -2.39
C HIS A 70 -1.94 14.52 -3.82
N GLU A 71 -1.67 15.80 -4.08
CA GLU A 71 -1.76 16.39 -5.42
C GLU A 71 -0.79 15.71 -6.39
N SER A 72 0.46 15.50 -5.98
CA SER A 72 1.46 14.78 -6.78
C SER A 72 1.01 13.35 -7.07
N LEU A 73 0.46 12.65 -6.07
CA LEU A 73 -0.06 11.29 -6.25
C LEU A 73 -1.19 11.26 -7.28
N VAL A 74 -2.18 12.15 -7.13
CA VAL A 74 -3.33 12.25 -8.04
C VAL A 74 -2.86 12.60 -9.45
N GLN A 75 -1.97 13.58 -9.62
CA GLN A 75 -1.47 13.99 -10.93
C GLN A 75 -0.74 12.84 -11.65
N ARG A 76 0.12 12.10 -10.93
CA ARG A 76 0.92 10.99 -11.48
C ARG A 76 0.11 9.73 -11.79
N THR A 77 -1.06 9.57 -11.18
CA THR A 77 -1.93 8.38 -11.34
C THR A 77 -3.24 8.69 -12.06
N SER A 78 -3.45 9.96 -12.45
CA SER A 78 -4.68 10.44 -13.10
C SER A 78 -5.09 9.61 -14.32
N HIS A 79 -4.14 9.20 -15.15
CA HIS A 79 -4.40 8.37 -16.32
C HIS A 79 -4.99 6.98 -15.99
N LEU A 80 -4.68 6.42 -14.81
CA LEU A 80 -5.22 5.11 -14.39
C LEU A 80 -6.70 5.20 -14.04
N ILE A 81 -7.13 6.36 -13.53
CA ILE A 81 -8.52 6.61 -13.17
C ILE A 81 -9.31 7.02 -14.41
N GLY A 82 -8.73 7.89 -15.25
CA GLY A 82 -9.35 8.32 -16.50
C GLY A 82 -9.58 7.19 -17.51
N ARG A 83 -8.64 6.23 -17.62
CA ARG A 83 -8.77 5.10 -18.57
C ARG A 83 -9.90 4.12 -18.26
N LEU A 84 -10.43 4.12 -17.04
CA LEU A 84 -11.43 3.14 -16.62
C LEU A 84 -12.85 3.71 -16.51
N ASN A 85 -13.05 5.00 -16.84
CA ASN A 85 -14.33 5.70 -16.97
C ASN A 85 -15.34 5.60 -15.82
N LEU A 86 -15.01 4.98 -14.69
CA LEU A 86 -15.98 4.63 -13.66
C LEU A 86 -15.31 4.66 -12.31
N ALA A 87 -15.92 5.44 -11.42
CA ALA A 87 -15.75 5.29 -9.99
C ALA A 87 -15.70 3.79 -9.66
N LYS A 88 -14.57 3.33 -9.10
CA LYS A 88 -14.42 1.91 -8.81
C LYS A 88 -15.13 1.63 -7.50
N LYS A 89 -16.27 0.94 -7.59
CA LYS A 89 -16.94 0.41 -6.41
C LYS A 89 -16.05 -0.69 -5.81
N CYS A 90 -15.58 -0.47 -4.59
CA CYS A 90 -14.90 -1.51 -3.82
C CYS A 90 -15.89 -2.66 -3.58
N SER A 91 -15.59 -3.87 -4.03
CA SER A 91 -16.54 -5.00 -3.89
C SER A 91 -16.64 -5.48 -2.45
N LEU A 92 -15.61 -5.21 -1.63
CA LEU A 92 -15.57 -5.54 -0.21
C LEU A 92 -16.41 -4.59 0.63
N CYS A 93 -16.35 -3.30 0.32
CA CYS A 93 -16.94 -2.23 1.15
C CYS A 93 -18.20 -1.60 0.54
N SER A 94 -18.44 -1.81 -0.75
CA SER A 94 -19.49 -1.13 -1.54
C SER A 94 -19.36 0.40 -1.62
N VAL A 95 -18.15 0.93 -1.43
CA VAL A 95 -17.84 2.37 -1.52
C VAL A 95 -17.35 2.73 -2.92
N TRP A 96 -17.79 3.86 -3.46
CA TRP A 96 -17.34 4.41 -4.74
C TRP A 96 -16.09 5.26 -4.56
N LEU A 97 -15.12 5.11 -5.46
CA LEU A 97 -13.82 5.76 -5.38
C LEU A 97 -13.60 6.61 -6.64
N GLU A 98 -13.39 7.91 -6.46
CA GLU A 98 -13.33 8.91 -7.53
C GLU A 98 -11.91 9.36 -7.85
N SER A 99 -10.98 9.16 -6.93
CA SER A 99 -9.58 9.59 -7.05
C SER A 99 -8.62 8.59 -6.42
N ALA A 100 -7.33 8.68 -6.78
CA ALA A 100 -6.31 7.80 -6.22
C ALA A 100 -6.14 8.06 -4.71
N SER A 101 -6.24 9.32 -4.30
CA SER A 101 -6.25 9.69 -2.88
C SER A 101 -7.43 9.03 -2.14
N SER A 102 -8.65 9.10 -2.69
CA SER A 102 -9.82 8.45 -2.08
C SER A 102 -9.67 6.91 -2.01
N LEU A 103 -9.05 6.31 -3.03
CA LEU A 103 -8.76 4.87 -3.06
C LEU A 103 -7.78 4.49 -1.96
N ILE A 104 -6.64 5.19 -1.84
CA ILE A 104 -5.63 4.88 -0.83
C ILE A 104 -6.19 5.10 0.58
N ALA A 105 -6.89 6.22 0.80
CA ALA A 105 -7.56 6.48 2.07
C ALA A 105 -8.54 5.35 2.43
N HIS A 106 -9.33 4.89 1.45
CA HIS A 106 -10.28 3.81 1.62
C HIS A 106 -9.63 2.46 1.98
N ILE A 107 -8.62 2.01 1.22
CA ILE A 107 -7.97 0.71 1.48
C ILE A 107 -7.22 0.69 2.82
N CYS A 108 -6.82 1.88 3.29
CA CYS A 108 -6.17 2.08 4.57
C CYS A 108 -7.15 2.26 5.74
N ASP A 109 -8.47 2.32 5.52
CA ASP A 109 -9.42 2.44 6.61
C ASP A 109 -9.62 1.09 7.33
N SER A 110 -9.86 1.18 8.64
CA SER A 110 -10.23 0.08 9.52
C SER A 110 -11.35 -0.80 8.96
N MET A 111 -12.37 -0.22 8.32
CA MET A 111 -13.45 -0.98 7.68
C MET A 111 -12.95 -1.88 6.57
N HIS A 112 -12.09 -1.35 5.69
CA HIS A 112 -11.53 -2.14 4.58
C HIS A 112 -10.59 -3.22 5.10
N ARG A 113 -9.67 -2.87 6.02
CA ARG A 113 -8.74 -3.82 6.67
C ARG A 113 -9.46 -4.98 7.34
N GLY A 114 -10.58 -4.71 8.02
CA GLY A 114 -11.39 -5.73 8.67
C GLY A 114 -12.04 -6.75 7.71
N ARG A 115 -12.23 -6.37 6.44
CA ARG A 115 -12.87 -7.19 5.39
C ARG A 115 -11.87 -7.89 4.46
N THR A 116 -10.66 -7.37 4.31
CA THR A 116 -9.62 -7.94 3.44
C THR A 116 -8.89 -9.15 4.01
N ARG A 117 -9.10 -9.46 5.30
CA ARG A 117 -8.47 -10.47 6.21
C ARG A 117 -7.32 -11.35 5.70
N ARG A 118 -7.30 -11.91 4.47
CA ARG A 118 -6.19 -12.67 3.87
C ARG A 118 -6.04 -12.62 2.35
N SER A 119 -6.83 -11.84 1.61
CA SER A 119 -6.87 -11.93 0.13
C SER A 119 -6.74 -10.55 -0.54
N VAL A 120 -5.63 -9.87 -0.28
CA VAL A 120 -5.24 -8.68 -1.05
C VAL A 120 -4.21 -9.10 -2.09
N SER A 121 -4.35 -8.63 -3.32
CA SER A 121 -3.32 -8.80 -4.35
C SER A 121 -2.04 -8.08 -3.91
N ALA A 122 -0.95 -8.83 -3.79
CA ALA A 122 0.34 -8.28 -3.38
C ALA A 122 0.90 -7.33 -4.44
N ASP A 123 0.67 -7.62 -5.72
CA ASP A 123 1.15 -6.77 -6.83
C ASP A 123 0.42 -5.43 -6.85
N ALA A 124 -0.90 -5.43 -6.61
CA ALA A 124 -1.67 -4.20 -6.47
C ALA A 124 -1.23 -3.39 -5.23
N PHE A 125 -0.95 -4.07 -4.11
CA PHE A 125 -0.43 -3.41 -2.91
C PHE A 125 0.94 -2.77 -3.16
N ASP A 126 1.88 -3.51 -3.75
CA ASP A 126 3.22 -3.01 -4.03
C ASP A 126 3.18 -1.82 -5.00
N PHE A 127 2.32 -1.88 -6.04
CA PHE A 127 2.08 -0.75 -6.94
C PHE A 127 1.67 0.52 -6.18
N TRP A 128 0.65 0.44 -5.33
CA TRP A 128 0.15 1.62 -4.60
C TRP A 128 1.14 2.14 -3.57
N ARG A 129 1.86 1.25 -2.88
CA ARG A 129 2.95 1.64 -1.98
C ARG A 129 4.00 2.44 -2.72
N ASP A 130 4.46 1.94 -3.87
CA ASP A 130 5.51 2.58 -4.65
C ASP A 130 5.01 3.91 -5.22
N ALA A 131 3.73 4.01 -5.63
CA ALA A 131 3.12 5.25 -6.06
C ALA A 131 3.09 6.32 -4.96
N VAL A 132 2.74 5.95 -3.73
CA VAL A 132 2.77 6.84 -2.56
C VAL A 132 4.21 7.29 -2.25
N LEU A 133 5.17 6.37 -2.26
CA LEU A 133 6.58 6.67 -2.02
C LEU A 133 7.14 7.65 -3.06
N MET A 134 6.81 7.46 -4.35
CA MET A 134 7.22 8.34 -5.44
C MET A 134 6.60 9.75 -5.38
N SER A 135 5.52 9.90 -4.62
CA SER A 135 4.75 11.14 -4.49
C SER A 135 5.02 11.88 -3.18
N SER A 136 5.95 11.41 -2.35
CA SER A 136 6.33 12.10 -1.12
C SER A 136 7.57 12.99 -1.36
N PRO A 137 7.45 14.32 -1.21
CA PRO A 137 8.52 15.29 -1.51
C PRO A 137 9.71 15.16 -0.55
N HIS A 138 9.45 14.70 0.69
CA HIS A 138 10.47 14.50 1.71
C HIS A 138 11.27 13.21 1.58
N ILE A 139 10.86 12.32 0.67
CA ILE A 139 11.73 11.24 0.23
C ILE A 139 12.51 11.75 -0.99
N SER A 140 13.11 12.93 -0.87
CA SER A 140 14.35 13.23 -1.56
C SER A 140 15.35 12.17 -1.10
N MET A 141 15.32 11.05 -1.81
CA MET A 141 16.31 10.01 -1.70
C MET A 141 17.61 10.65 -2.16
N THR A 142 18.42 11.09 -1.21
CA THR A 142 19.86 11.00 -1.42
C THR A 142 20.13 9.58 -1.95
N LYS A 143 20.94 9.47 -3.02
CA LYS A 143 21.26 8.18 -3.66
C LYS A 143 21.53 7.07 -2.63
N GLU A 144 22.15 7.42 -1.49
CA GLU A 144 22.30 6.60 -0.28
C GLU A 144 21.05 5.83 0.15
N ARG A 145 19.91 6.49 0.35
CA ARG A 145 18.73 5.80 0.90
C ARG A 145 18.09 4.86 -0.10
N ARG A 146 18.24 5.13 -1.40
CA ARG A 146 17.72 4.25 -2.47
C ARG A 146 18.57 2.99 -2.53
N LEU A 147 19.88 3.13 -2.40
CA LEU A 147 20.80 2.02 -2.25
C LEU A 147 20.59 1.26 -0.93
N GLN A 148 20.31 1.94 0.19
CA GLN A 148 20.03 1.27 1.47
C GLN A 148 18.72 0.47 1.43
N MET A 149 17.66 0.99 0.80
CA MET A 149 16.40 0.24 0.63
C MET A 149 16.58 -0.98 -0.29
N ILE A 150 17.35 -0.83 -1.38
CA ILE A 150 17.70 -1.95 -2.27
C ILE A 150 18.56 -2.97 -1.49
N ALA A 151 19.56 -2.52 -0.74
CA ALA A 151 20.42 -3.39 0.07
C ALA A 151 19.61 -4.14 1.14
N LEU A 152 18.67 -3.48 1.83
CA LEU A 152 17.82 -4.13 2.84
C LEU A 152 16.83 -5.14 2.24
N SER A 153 16.39 -4.93 0.99
CA SER A 153 15.52 -5.88 0.29
C SER A 153 16.29 -7.05 -0.32
N VAL A 154 17.57 -6.88 -0.63
CA VAL A 154 18.50 -7.97 -1.00
C VAL A 154 18.89 -8.80 0.22
N LEU A 155 19.27 -8.17 1.33
CA LEU A 155 19.66 -8.89 2.56
C LEU A 155 18.52 -9.72 3.15
N ARG A 156 17.26 -9.25 3.06
CA ARG A 156 16.09 -10.04 3.47
C ARG A 156 15.85 -11.31 2.65
N ARG A 157 16.49 -11.48 1.49
CA ARG A 157 16.39 -12.73 0.70
C ARG A 157 17.43 -13.77 1.12
N GLU A 158 18.47 -13.40 1.85
CA GLU A 158 19.57 -14.31 2.18
C GLU A 158 19.43 -14.99 3.55
N ASP A 159 18.56 -14.49 4.44
CA ASP A 159 18.36 -15.06 5.78
C ASP A 159 17.21 -16.09 5.89
N ILE A 160 16.73 -16.66 4.77
CA ILE A 160 15.96 -17.92 4.84
C ILE A 160 16.94 -19.07 4.65
N ALA A 161 17.83 -19.24 5.62
CA ALA A 161 18.40 -20.55 5.89
C ALA A 161 17.23 -21.45 6.29
N VAL A 162 16.69 -22.19 5.31
CA VAL A 162 15.80 -23.32 5.59
C VAL A 162 16.62 -24.24 6.47
N PRO A 163 16.28 -24.42 7.77
CA PRO A 163 17.02 -25.35 8.60
C PRO A 163 16.93 -26.73 7.92
N PRO A 164 18.03 -27.51 7.94
CA PRO A 164 17.98 -28.88 7.43
C PRO A 164 16.83 -29.58 8.12
N PHE A 165 15.91 -30.09 7.32
CA PHE A 165 14.79 -30.89 7.77
C PHE A 165 15.39 -32.18 8.36
N GLU A 166 15.68 -32.18 9.66
CA GLU A 166 16.00 -33.38 10.39
C GLU A 166 14.76 -34.27 10.34
N GLY A 167 14.81 -35.23 9.44
CA GLY A 167 13.80 -36.27 9.30
C GLY A 167 13.67 -37.01 10.62
N ARG A 168 12.66 -36.65 11.41
CA ARG A 168 12.19 -37.48 12.52
C ARG A 168 11.46 -38.68 11.91
N SER A 169 12.23 -39.70 11.58
CA SER A 169 11.76 -41.08 11.54
C SER A 169 11.70 -41.57 12.98
N GLU A 170 10.51 -41.86 13.48
CA GLU A 170 10.23 -42.79 14.59
C GLU A 170 8.70 -42.94 14.65
N GLU A 171 8.15 -43.96 14.01
CA GLU A 171 8.00 -45.33 14.49
C GLU A 171 6.77 -45.51 15.41
N HIS A 172 5.86 -46.34 14.89
CA HIS A 172 4.97 -47.28 15.57
C HIS A 172 4.31 -46.90 16.92
N SER A 173 2.97 -46.92 16.90
CA SER A 173 2.22 -47.72 17.88
C SER A 173 0.83 -48.10 17.35
N THR A 174 0.78 -49.28 16.76
CA THR A 174 -0.42 -50.08 16.54
C THR A 174 -1.01 -50.44 17.90
N THR A 175 -2.09 -49.78 18.35
CA THR A 175 -2.93 -50.32 19.43
C THR A 175 -4.27 -50.74 18.87
N ARG A 176 -4.33 -52.04 18.58
CA ARG A 176 -5.52 -52.85 18.43
C ARG A 176 -6.08 -53.09 19.83
N ARG A 177 -7.29 -52.60 20.13
CA ARG A 177 -8.11 -53.15 21.22
C ARG A 177 -9.58 -53.05 20.82
N GLY A 178 -10.17 -54.21 20.53
CA GLY A 178 -11.60 -54.37 20.34
C GLY A 178 -12.35 -54.52 21.66
N MET A 179 -13.61 -54.97 21.53
CA MET A 179 -14.67 -55.16 22.54
C MET A 179 -15.48 -53.86 22.78
N GLN A 180 -16.80 -53.79 22.57
CA GLN A 180 -17.88 -54.76 22.35
C GLN A 180 -18.95 -54.09 21.47
#